data_AF-A0A2D6RF92-F1
#
_entry.id   AF-A0A2D6RF92-F1
#
_cell.length_a   1.000
_cell.length_b   1.000
_cell.length_c   1.000
_cell.angle_alpha   90.00
_cell.angle_beta   90.00
_cell.angle_gamma   90.00
#
_symmetry.space_group_name_H-M   'P 1'
#
loop_
_entity.id
_entity.type
_entity.pdbx_description
1 polymer ?
#
loop_
_entity_poly.entity_id
_entity_poly.type
_entity_poly.pdbx_seq_one_letter_code
_entity_poly.pdbx_strand_id
1 'polypeptide(L)'
;MYESGGRKSLQIELNVLGSSCGGCKYHKFPYKAQLPIRVDGAYPTWEFKNKDDIWKVTDLIEEETIKVNKKKGMEFDLAVSINAQLPFFTCRNIFLERSMQKDIQRYLYCEKFGTSPYKGDYGEQPCLWVDKVSIIRSALAKLEKNNIDKAKNNG
;
A
#
# COMPACT_ATOMS: atom_id res chain seq x y z
N MET A 1 20.03 -1.11 6.42
CA MET A 1 19.83 0.31 6.78
C MET A 1 18.52 0.72 6.13
N TYR A 2 17.46 0.90 6.92
CA TYR A 2 16.18 1.38 6.40
C TYR A 2 16.23 2.91 6.39
N GLU A 3 16.40 3.48 5.20
CA GLU A 3 16.11 4.90 5.01
C GLU A 3 14.59 5.09 5.10
N SER A 4 14.20 6.09 5.87
CA SER A 4 12.84 6.57 6.17
C SER A 4 11.90 6.80 4.97
N GLY A 5 12.34 6.53 3.73
CA GLY A 5 11.54 6.59 2.50
C GLY A 5 10.72 5.32 2.20
N GLY A 6 11.17 4.12 2.59
CA GLY A 6 10.55 2.85 2.16
C GLY A 6 9.11 2.67 2.64
N ARG A 7 8.88 2.79 3.95
CA ARG A 7 7.55 2.62 4.55
C ARG A 7 6.55 3.69 4.09
N LYS A 8 7.01 4.92 3.89
CA LYS A 8 6.18 6.01 3.40
C LYS A 8 5.77 5.79 1.94
N SER A 9 6.70 5.31 1.10
CA SER A 9 6.39 4.92 -0.28
C SER A 9 5.35 3.81 -0.30
N LEU A 10 5.58 2.72 0.44
CA LEU A 10 4.63 1.61 0.55
C LEU A 10 3.26 2.10 1.00
N GLN A 11 3.20 3.00 1.99
CA GLN A 11 1.92 3.54 2.44
C GLN A 11 1.21 4.35 1.35
N ILE A 12 1.92 5.16 0.56
CA ILE A 12 1.33 5.89 -0.59
C ILE A 12 0.80 4.91 -1.62
N GLU A 13 1.55 3.85 -1.94
CA GLU A 13 1.12 2.82 -2.88
C GLU A 13 -0.14 2.10 -2.38
N LEU A 14 -0.19 1.72 -1.09
CA LEU A 14 -1.39 1.14 -0.48
C LEU A 14 -2.59 2.09 -0.46
N ASN A 15 -2.35 3.41 -0.39
CA ASN A 15 -3.39 4.43 -0.49
C ASN A 15 -3.97 4.55 -1.90
N VAL A 16 -3.17 4.29 -2.94
CA VAL A 16 -3.63 4.24 -4.34
C VAL A 16 -4.34 2.92 -4.64
N LEU A 17 -3.77 1.80 -4.18
CA LEU A 17 -4.26 0.45 -4.47
C LEU A 17 -5.49 0.04 -3.64
N GLY A 18 -5.76 0.75 -2.54
CA GLY A 18 -6.78 0.41 -1.57
C GLY A 18 -8.01 1.30 -1.66
N SER A 19 -9.19 0.70 -1.52
CA SER A 19 -10.44 1.42 -1.26
C SER A 19 -10.75 1.46 0.24
N SER A 20 -11.52 2.47 0.65
CA SER A 20 -12.01 2.55 2.02
C SER A 20 -12.93 1.37 2.35
N CYS A 21 -12.81 0.84 3.57
CA CYS A 21 -13.70 -0.20 4.06
C CYS A 21 -15.04 0.39 4.50
N GLY A 22 -16.13 -0.32 4.21
CA GLY A 22 -17.49 0.02 4.67
C GLY A 22 -17.86 -0.56 6.05
N GLY A 23 -16.89 -0.88 6.91
CA GLY A 23 -17.12 -1.47 8.24
C GLY A 23 -16.77 -2.95 8.33
N CYS A 24 -15.53 -3.34 8.01
CA CYS A 24 -15.11 -4.74 8.14
C CYS A 24 -14.94 -5.19 9.60
N LYS A 25 -14.85 -6.50 9.83
CA LYS A 25 -14.65 -7.10 11.17
C LYS A 25 -13.37 -6.64 11.91
N TYR A 26 -12.41 -6.07 11.20
CA TYR A 26 -11.13 -5.58 11.75
C TYR A 26 -11.12 -4.06 11.96
N HIS A 27 -12.27 -3.39 11.83
CA HIS A 27 -12.35 -1.92 11.84
C HIS A 27 -12.06 -1.29 13.21
N LYS A 28 -12.31 -2.03 14.31
CA LYS A 28 -12.12 -1.54 15.68
C LYS A 28 -11.17 -2.46 16.43
N PHE A 29 -10.21 -1.87 17.13
CA PHE A 29 -9.37 -2.58 18.09
C PHE A 29 -10.07 -2.74 19.44
N PRO A 30 -9.68 -3.74 20.25
CA PRO A 30 -8.80 -4.85 19.88
C PRO A 30 -9.55 -5.93 19.07
N TYR A 31 -8.82 -6.76 18.34
CA TYR A 31 -9.37 -7.96 17.69
C TYR A 31 -8.32 -9.06 17.56
N LYS A 32 -8.77 -10.29 17.31
CA LYS A 32 -7.90 -11.41 16.98
C LYS A 32 -8.03 -11.78 15.50
N ALA A 33 -6.90 -12.05 14.86
CA ALA A 33 -6.88 -12.55 13.49
C ALA A 33 -5.72 -13.52 13.28
N GLN A 34 -5.93 -14.49 12.40
CA GLN A 34 -4.86 -15.37 11.92
C GLN A 34 -3.95 -14.56 10.98
N LEU A 35 -2.64 -14.73 11.13
CA LEU A 35 -1.69 -14.10 10.23
C LEU A 35 -1.74 -14.75 8.84
N PRO A 36 -1.54 -13.98 7.76
CA PRO A 36 -1.45 -14.53 6.40
C PRO A 36 -0.09 -15.17 6.10
N ILE A 37 0.80 -15.24 7.09
CA ILE A 37 2.18 -15.74 6.98
C ILE A 37 2.42 -16.88 7.97
N ARG A 38 3.34 -17.79 7.61
CA ARG A 38 3.71 -18.88 8.52
C ARG A 38 4.83 -18.45 9.45
N VAL A 39 4.59 -18.63 10.75
CA VAL A 39 5.61 -18.50 11.80
C VAL A 39 5.80 -19.89 12.40
N ASP A 40 7.03 -20.39 12.40
CA ASP A 40 7.38 -21.73 12.89
C ASP A 40 6.53 -22.86 12.29
N GLY A 41 6.21 -22.74 10.99
CA GLY A 41 5.50 -23.78 10.23
C GLY A 41 3.96 -23.73 10.33
N ALA A 42 3.39 -22.88 11.19
CA ALA A 42 1.95 -22.71 11.35
C ALA A 42 1.49 -21.26 11.06
N TYR A 43 0.19 -21.06 10.86
CA TYR A 43 -0.41 -19.72 10.77
C TYR A 43 -0.93 -19.30 12.15
N PRO A 44 -0.16 -18.53 12.94
CA PRO A 44 -0.56 -18.18 14.30
C PRO A 44 -1.73 -17.19 14.29
N THR A 45 -2.49 -17.18 15.38
CA THR A 45 -3.48 -16.14 15.67
C THR A 45 -2.89 -15.12 16.62
N TRP A 46 -2.91 -13.85 16.23
CA TRP A 46 -2.44 -12.74 17.05
C TRP A 46 -3.59 -11.88 17.53
N GLU A 47 -3.40 -11.23 18.68
CA GLU A 47 -4.26 -10.15 19.14
C GLU A 47 -3.66 -8.81 18.70
N PHE A 48 -4.45 -8.03 17.96
CA PHE A 48 -4.09 -6.70 17.49
C PHE A 48 -4.72 -5.67 18.40
N LYS A 49 -3.90 -4.84 19.03
CA LYS A 49 -4.34 -3.81 19.98
C LYS A 49 -4.30 -2.42 19.38
N ASN A 50 -3.45 -2.21 18.38
CA ASN A 50 -3.24 -0.92 17.74
C ASN A 50 -2.72 -1.09 16.30
N LYS A 51 -2.46 0.05 15.65
CA LYS A 51 -1.93 0.10 14.28
C LYS A 51 -0.51 -0.46 14.16
N ASP A 52 0.31 -0.37 15.21
CA ASP A 52 1.70 -0.84 15.17
C ASP A 52 1.76 -2.35 15.08
N ASP A 53 0.83 -3.06 15.72
CA ASP A 53 0.73 -4.53 15.61
C ASP A 53 0.46 -4.98 14.17
N ILE A 54 -0.33 -4.21 13.41
CA ILE A 54 -0.58 -4.48 11.98
C ILE A 54 0.68 -4.24 11.17
N TRP A 55 1.37 -3.14 11.42
CA TRP A 55 2.59 -2.83 10.69
C TRP A 55 3.69 -3.86 10.93
N LYS A 56 3.81 -4.43 12.14
CA LYS A 56 4.71 -5.57 12.38
C LYS A 56 4.41 -6.75 11.46
N VAL A 57 3.12 -7.07 11.26
CA VAL A 57 2.73 -8.15 10.33
C VAL A 57 3.01 -7.75 8.89
N THR A 58 2.79 -6.48 8.51
CA THR A 58 3.16 -5.97 7.19
C THR A 58 4.66 -6.12 6.91
N ASP A 59 5.51 -5.78 7.88
CA ASP A 59 6.97 -5.93 7.78
C ASP A 59 7.35 -7.41 7.58
N LEU A 60 6.67 -8.35 8.27
CA LEU A 60 6.90 -9.79 8.07
C LEU A 60 6.47 -10.29 6.67
N ILE A 61 5.35 -9.79 6.14
CA ILE A 61 4.91 -10.10 4.76
C ILE A 61 5.93 -9.57 3.75
N GLU A 62 6.46 -8.37 3.97
CA GLU A 62 7.50 -7.78 3.13
C GLU A 62 8.75 -8.66 3.11
N GLU A 63 9.25 -9.06 4.28
CA GLU A 63 10.40 -9.96 4.40
C GLU A 63 10.17 -11.31 3.69
N GLU A 64 9.00 -11.92 3.86
CA GLU A 64 8.66 -13.17 3.18
C GLU A 64 8.67 -12.99 1.66
N THR A 65 8.06 -11.91 1.16
CA THR A 65 7.99 -11.63 -0.28
C THR A 65 9.40 -11.42 -0.87
N ILE A 66 10.27 -10.68 -0.18
CA ILE A 66 11.67 -10.50 -0.58
C ILE A 66 12.42 -11.84 -0.61
N LYS A 67 12.24 -12.68 0.42
CA LYS A 67 12.86 -14.01 0.48
C LYS A 67 12.40 -14.92 -0.66
N VAL A 68 11.11 -14.89 -0.99
CA VAL A 68 10.52 -15.68 -2.09
C VAL A 68 11.07 -15.21 -3.44
N ASN A 69 11.10 -13.90 -3.69
CA ASN A 69 11.65 -13.32 -4.92
C ASN A 69 13.10 -13.77 -5.15
N LYS A 70 13.94 -13.64 -4.11
CA LYS A 70 15.35 -14.08 -4.16
C LYS A 70 15.51 -15.58 -4.42
N LYS A 71 14.71 -16.42 -3.75
CA LYS A 71 14.84 -17.88 -3.86
C LYS A 71 14.34 -18.44 -5.19
N LYS A 72 13.26 -17.89 -5.73
CA LYS A 72 12.58 -18.42 -6.91
C LYS A 72 12.90 -17.66 -8.20
N GLY A 73 13.76 -16.64 -8.13
CA GLY A 73 14.07 -15.77 -9.28
C GLY A 73 12.83 -15.04 -9.79
N MET A 74 11.89 -14.74 -8.89
CA MET A 74 10.65 -14.02 -9.21
C MET A 74 10.77 -12.56 -8.77
N GLU A 75 9.90 -11.71 -9.32
CA GLU A 75 9.83 -10.28 -8.99
C GLU A 75 8.39 -9.90 -8.61
N PHE A 76 7.88 -10.50 -7.53
CA PHE A 76 6.61 -10.05 -6.97
C PHE A 76 6.73 -8.62 -6.45
N ASP A 77 5.76 -7.79 -6.84
CA ASP A 77 5.64 -6.43 -6.32
C ASP A 77 5.15 -6.45 -4.87
N LEU A 78 5.86 -5.75 -3.99
CA LEU A 78 5.59 -5.73 -2.55
C LEU A 78 4.23 -5.12 -2.23
N ALA A 79 3.92 -3.96 -2.82
CA ALA A 79 2.68 -3.24 -2.51
C ALA A 79 1.45 -4.03 -2.99
N VAL A 80 1.52 -4.66 -4.16
CA VAL A 80 0.46 -5.55 -4.67
C VAL A 80 0.30 -6.78 -3.79
N SER A 81 1.41 -7.43 -3.42
CA SER A 81 1.42 -8.62 -2.58
C SER A 81 0.83 -8.36 -1.20
N ILE A 82 1.22 -7.24 -0.56
CA ILE A 82 0.70 -6.81 0.74
C ILE A 82 -0.79 -6.44 0.61
N ASN A 83 -1.17 -5.63 -0.38
CA ASN A 83 -2.58 -5.21 -0.57
C ASN A 83 -3.52 -6.41 -0.75
N ALA A 84 -3.08 -7.46 -1.42
CA ALA A 84 -3.84 -8.71 -1.59
C ALA A 84 -4.07 -9.44 -0.26
N GLN A 85 -3.13 -9.32 0.69
CA GLN A 85 -3.18 -10.02 1.97
C GLN A 85 -3.91 -9.24 3.08
N LEU A 86 -3.98 -7.91 3.00
CA LEU A 86 -4.62 -7.07 4.03
C LEU A 86 -6.01 -7.55 4.46
N PRO A 87 -6.93 -7.96 3.55
CA PRO A 87 -8.29 -8.36 3.94
C PRO A 87 -8.35 -9.56 4.88
N PHE A 88 -7.30 -10.38 4.95
CA PHE A 88 -7.30 -11.58 5.79
C PHE A 88 -7.11 -11.26 7.26
N PHE A 89 -6.42 -10.17 7.60
CA PHE A 89 -6.04 -9.89 8.99
C PHE A 89 -6.26 -8.45 9.46
N THR A 90 -6.54 -7.50 8.57
CA THR A 90 -6.61 -6.09 8.96
C THR A 90 -7.61 -5.26 8.16
N CYS A 91 -7.97 -4.09 8.71
CA CYS A 91 -8.82 -3.10 8.06
C CYS A 91 -7.98 -2.17 7.17
N ARG A 92 -8.35 -2.04 5.89
CA ARG A 92 -7.63 -1.17 4.93
C ARG A 92 -7.58 0.31 5.36
N ASN A 93 -8.60 0.80 6.06
CA ASN A 93 -8.63 2.20 6.53
C ASN A 93 -7.47 2.56 7.45
N ILE A 94 -6.72 1.57 7.96
CA ILE A 94 -5.56 1.79 8.81
C ILE A 94 -4.39 2.37 8.01
N PHE A 95 -4.28 1.99 6.74
CA PHE A 95 -3.27 2.49 5.81
C PHE A 95 -3.70 3.80 5.15
N LEU A 96 -5.01 4.03 5.01
CA LEU A 96 -5.56 5.23 4.38
C LEU A 96 -5.28 6.46 5.24
N GLU A 97 -4.45 7.36 4.72
CA GLU A 97 -4.02 8.57 5.41
C GLU A 97 -4.54 9.79 4.66
N ARG A 98 -5.20 10.70 5.39
CA ARG A 98 -5.95 11.80 4.78
C ARG A 98 -5.05 12.74 3.97
N SER A 99 -3.82 13.00 4.43
CA SER A 99 -2.88 13.86 3.71
C SER A 99 -2.41 13.20 2.40
N MET A 100 -2.09 11.90 2.42
CA MET A 100 -1.77 11.14 1.21
C MET A 100 -2.95 11.09 0.23
N GLN A 101 -4.18 10.87 0.71
CA GLN A 101 -5.37 10.90 -0.13
C GLN A 101 -5.57 12.26 -0.81
N LYS A 102 -5.34 13.37 -0.10
CA LYS A 102 -5.36 14.71 -0.70
C LYS A 102 -4.29 14.90 -1.77
N ASP A 103 -3.09 14.38 -1.55
CA ASP A 103 -2.00 14.45 -2.51
C ASP A 103 -2.31 13.63 -3.78
N ILE A 104 -2.87 12.43 -3.63
CA ILE A 104 -3.35 11.60 -4.74
C ILE A 104 -4.45 12.33 -5.52
N GLN A 105 -5.44 12.90 -4.83
CA GLN A 105 -6.52 13.67 -5.46
C GLN A 105 -5.98 14.89 -6.22
N ARG A 106 -5.02 15.63 -5.63
CA ARG A 106 -4.36 16.75 -6.29
C ARG A 106 -3.64 16.29 -7.56
N TYR A 107 -2.88 15.20 -7.48
CA TYR A 107 -2.19 14.63 -8.63
C TYR A 107 -3.17 14.29 -9.76
N LEU A 108 -4.24 13.52 -9.45
CA LEU A 108 -5.24 13.11 -10.44
C LEU A 108 -5.97 14.30 -11.08
N TYR A 109 -6.32 15.32 -10.29
CA TYR A 109 -6.96 16.53 -10.82
C TYR A 109 -6.01 17.27 -11.77
N CYS A 110 -4.78 17.51 -11.33
CA CYS A 110 -3.78 18.22 -12.11
C CYS A 110 -3.43 17.51 -13.41
N GLU A 111 -3.25 16.19 -13.38
CA GLU A 111 -3.01 15.35 -14.55
C GLU A 111 -4.20 15.39 -15.52
N LYS A 112 -5.43 15.26 -15.02
CA LYS A 112 -6.65 15.27 -15.84
C LYS A 112 -6.91 16.61 -16.53
N PHE A 113 -6.63 17.73 -15.85
CA PHE A 113 -6.97 19.06 -16.33
C PHE A 113 -5.76 19.85 -16.86
N GLY A 114 -4.56 19.25 -16.87
CA GLY A 114 -3.33 19.92 -17.32
C GLY A 114 -2.97 21.15 -16.48
N THR A 115 -3.31 21.14 -15.18
CA THR A 115 -3.07 22.29 -14.29
C THR A 115 -1.92 22.01 -13.34
N SER A 116 -1.20 23.06 -12.91
CA SER A 116 -0.11 22.89 -11.95
C SER A 116 -0.65 22.60 -10.53
N PRO A 117 -0.08 21.61 -9.81
CA PRO A 117 -0.50 21.26 -8.44
C PRO A 117 -0.16 22.34 -7.41
N TYR A 118 0.88 23.13 -7.67
CA TYR A 118 1.29 24.27 -6.86
C TYR A 118 1.56 25.46 -7.78
N LYS A 119 1.43 26.67 -7.24
CA LYS A 119 1.85 27.88 -7.97
C LYS A 119 3.38 27.84 -8.14
N GLY A 120 3.85 28.34 -9.29
CA GLY A 120 5.28 28.46 -9.57
C GLY A 120 5.84 27.36 -10.47
N ASP A 121 7.11 27.54 -10.84
CA ASP A 121 7.87 26.70 -11.76
C ASP A 121 8.62 25.55 -11.05
N TYR A 122 9.34 24.74 -11.83
CA TYR A 122 10.23 23.69 -11.33
C TYR A 122 11.28 24.28 -10.36
N GLY A 123 11.22 23.90 -9.08
CA GLY A 123 12.05 24.44 -7.99
C GLY A 123 11.28 25.26 -6.95
N GLU A 124 10.10 25.79 -7.31
CA GLU A 124 9.20 26.48 -6.37
C GLU A 124 8.18 25.52 -5.73
N GLN A 125 8.07 24.32 -6.30
CA GLN A 125 7.23 23.24 -5.77
C GLN A 125 7.91 22.55 -4.58
N PRO A 126 7.14 22.03 -3.60
CA PRO A 126 7.72 21.30 -2.48
C PRO A 126 8.58 20.12 -2.98
N CYS A 127 9.83 20.00 -2.53
CA CYS A 127 10.74 18.94 -3.00
C CYS A 127 10.13 17.53 -2.86
N LEU A 128 9.46 17.27 -1.74
CA LEU A 128 8.77 16.00 -1.46
C LEU A 128 7.56 15.73 -2.38
N TRP A 129 7.07 16.73 -3.11
CA TRP A 129 5.98 16.53 -4.07
C TRP A 129 6.44 15.74 -5.28
N VAL A 130 7.63 16.04 -5.82
CA VAL A 130 8.15 15.35 -7.01
C VAL A 130 8.33 13.85 -6.72
N ASP A 131 8.87 13.50 -5.56
CA ASP A 131 9.01 12.10 -5.12
C ASP A 131 7.65 11.41 -5.01
N LYS A 132 6.67 12.08 -4.37
CA LYS A 132 5.30 11.58 -4.25
C LYS A 132 4.65 11.36 -5.62
N VAL A 133 4.83 12.29 -6.55
CA VAL A 133 4.29 12.18 -7.92
C VAL A 133 4.82 10.92 -8.60
N SER A 134 6.13 10.66 -8.50
CA SER A 134 6.72 9.46 -9.07
C SER A 134 6.10 8.19 -8.47
N ILE A 135 5.95 8.15 -7.15
CA ILE A 135 5.35 7.00 -6.45
C ILE A 135 3.87 6.83 -6.83
N ILE A 136 3.08 7.90 -6.84
CA ILE A 136 1.65 7.88 -7.18
C ILE A 136 1.46 7.39 -8.62
N ARG A 137 2.23 7.93 -9.56
CA ARG A 137 2.17 7.52 -10.98
C ARG A 137 2.50 6.05 -11.15
N SER A 138 3.58 5.57 -10.52
CA SER A 138 3.94 4.15 -10.55
C SER A 138 2.85 3.28 -9.94
N ALA A 139 2.23 3.70 -8.83
CA ALA A 139 1.15 2.97 -8.18
C ALA A 139 -0.13 2.90 -9.03
N LEU A 140 -0.48 3.98 -9.75
CA LEU A 140 -1.62 4.02 -10.66
C LEU A 140 -1.41 3.07 -11.84
N ALA A 141 -0.22 3.04 -12.44
CA ALA A 141 0.11 2.10 -13.51
C ALA A 141 -0.01 0.64 -13.03
N LYS A 142 0.43 0.34 -11.80
CA LYS A 142 0.23 -0.98 -11.18
C LYS A 142 -1.26 -1.31 -10.98
N LEU A 143 -2.06 -0.35 -10.53
CA LEU A 143 -3.50 -0.52 -10.35
C LEU A 143 -4.21 -0.83 -11.68
N GLU A 144 -3.89 -0.08 -12.73
CA GLU A 144 -4.45 -0.25 -14.07
C GLU A 144 -4.10 -1.63 -14.64
N LYS A 145 -2.82 -2.01 -14.59
CA LYS A 145 -2.36 -3.35 -15.00
C LYS A 145 -3.13 -4.46 -14.29
N ASN A 146 -3.27 -4.37 -12.97
CA ASN A 146 -4.01 -5.35 -12.18
C ASN A 146 -5.49 -5.44 -12.58
N ASN A 147 -6.12 -4.32 -12.95
CA ASN A 147 -7.51 -4.31 -13.40
C ASN A 147 -7.65 -4.98 -14.78
N ILE A 148 -6.71 -4.74 -15.69
CA ILE A 148 -6.66 -5.40 -17.01
C ILE A 148 -6.46 -6.91 -16.85
N ASP A 149 -5.51 -7.33 -16.01
CA ASP A 149 -5.21 -8.75 -15.80
C ASP A 149 -6.40 -9.48 -15.14
N LYS A 150 -7.11 -8.84 -14.20
CA LYS A 150 -8.37 -9.38 -13.65
C LYS A 150 -9.47 -9.50 -14.69
N ALA A 151 -9.62 -8.50 -15.57
CA ALA A 151 -10.61 -8.55 -16.63
C ALA A 151 -10.34 -9.70 -17.62
N LYS A 152 -9.08 -9.97 -17.95
CA LYS A 152 -8.68 -11.10 -18.80
C LYS A 152 -8.92 -12.47 -18.15
N ASN A 153 -8.75 -12.58 -16.83
CA ASN A 153 -8.94 -13.85 -16.12
C ASN A 153 -10.41 -14.16 -15.80
N ASN A 154 -11.30 -13.17 -15.89
CA ASN A 154 -12.74 -13.30 -15.62
C ASN A 154 -13.60 -13.44 -16.89
N GLY A 155 -12.98 -13.38 -18.08
CA GLY A 155 -13.63 -13.64 -19.37
C GLY A 155 -13.22 -14.99 -19.92
#